data_AF-A0A1F7BF65-F1
#
_entry.id   AF-A0A1F7BF65-F1
#
_cell.length_a   1.000
_cell.length_b   1.000
_cell.length_c   1.000
_cell.angle_alpha   90.00
_cell.angle_beta   90.00
_cell.angle_gamma   90.00
#
_symmetry.space_group_name_H-M   'P 1'
#
loop_
_entity.id
_entity.type
_entity.pdbx_description
1 polymer ?
#
loop_
_entity_poly.entity_id
_entity_poly.type
_entity_poly.pdbx_seq_one_letter_code
_entity_poly.pdbx_strand_id
1 'polypeptide(L)'
;MPTLQPSTEEHTIYEIAVLYPILAQKEEQALLKEVEGFFAEVGAKQIAKDAWGRRGLAYPVEGNMEGNFVIYYYEMEPARIKEVDNNLRIEKNVLRHLIVKPPKGYQIVKYSETYEQWLKERETVDQVRSREKEEKLKEQVAKKAKQQARRSDEQRKQETHEVKKPMVEGELQKKLDKLISDDTLDI
;
A
#
# COMPACT_ATOMS: atom_id res chain seq x y z
N MET A 1 -17.36 -3.17 13.99
CA MET A 1 -16.78 -2.77 15.28
C MET A 1 -17.92 -2.34 16.21
N PRO A 2 -17.87 -2.65 17.52
CA PRO A 2 -18.87 -2.17 18.46
C PRO A 2 -18.83 -0.63 18.56
N THR A 3 -20.00 -0.01 18.63
CA THR A 3 -20.17 1.43 18.85
C THR A 3 -19.99 1.76 20.32
N LEU A 4 -19.25 2.82 20.65
CA LEU A 4 -19.10 3.27 22.03
C LEU A 4 -20.41 3.90 22.53
N GLN A 5 -21.01 3.28 23.53
CA GLN A 5 -22.13 3.81 24.29
C GLN A 5 -21.80 3.71 25.77
N PRO A 6 -21.85 4.82 26.53
CA PRO A 6 -21.68 4.76 27.98
C PRO A 6 -22.82 3.93 28.58
N SER A 7 -22.49 3.18 29.62
CA SER A 7 -23.45 2.34 30.35
C SER A 7 -24.40 3.16 31.22
N THR A 8 -23.96 4.33 31.70
CA THR A 8 -24.73 5.24 32.58
C THR A 8 -24.54 6.69 32.14
N GLU A 9 -25.54 7.57 32.36
CA GLU A 9 -25.43 9.02 32.04
C GLU A 9 -24.30 9.73 32.80
N GLU A 10 -23.91 9.21 33.97
CA GLU A 10 -22.84 9.77 34.81
C GLU A 10 -21.44 9.37 34.35
N HIS A 11 -21.32 8.36 33.48
CA HIS A 11 -20.04 7.85 33.02
C HIS A 11 -19.72 8.34 31.61
N THR A 12 -18.47 8.69 31.37
CA THR A 12 -17.97 9.06 30.06
C THR A 12 -16.90 8.07 29.63
N ILE A 13 -16.94 7.69 28.37
CA ILE A 13 -15.90 6.87 27.74
C ILE A 13 -14.77 7.78 27.31
N TYR A 14 -13.54 7.37 27.57
CA TYR A 14 -12.32 8.04 27.15
C TYR A 14 -11.45 7.10 26.33
N GLU A 15 -10.84 7.66 25.29
CA GLU A 15 -9.74 7.04 24.56
C GLU A 15 -8.43 7.57 25.16
N ILE A 16 -7.56 6.65 25.58
CA ILE A 16 -6.33 6.98 26.28
C ILE A 16 -5.18 6.32 25.55
N ALA A 17 -4.36 7.13 24.89
CA ALA A 17 -3.16 6.68 24.21
C ALA A 17 -1.96 6.89 25.14
N VAL A 18 -1.19 5.83 25.38
CA VAL A 18 0.02 5.84 26.20
C VAL A 18 1.21 5.44 25.35
N LEU A 19 2.24 6.29 25.36
CA LEU A 19 3.55 6.07 24.74
C LEU A 19 4.57 5.80 25.84
N TYR A 20 5.27 4.67 25.74
CA TYR A 20 6.33 4.27 26.64
C TYR A 20 7.58 3.81 25.84
N PRO A 21 8.79 3.85 26.43
CA PRO A 21 10.00 3.46 25.72
C PRO A 21 10.03 1.94 25.49
N ILE A 22 11.03 1.49 24.73
CA ILE A 22 11.25 0.06 24.52
C ILE A 22 11.86 -0.52 25.80
N LEU A 23 11.07 -1.29 26.53
CA LEU A 23 11.45 -1.93 27.78
C LEU A 23 11.68 -3.43 27.59
N ALA A 24 12.33 -4.07 28.56
CA ALA A 24 12.39 -5.52 28.62
C ALA A 24 10.98 -6.09 28.91
N GLN A 25 10.67 -7.29 28.43
CA GLN A 25 9.32 -7.87 28.53
C GLN A 25 8.75 -7.90 29.96
N LYS A 26 9.60 -8.14 30.97
CA LYS A 26 9.19 -8.15 32.38
C LYS A 26 8.82 -6.75 32.88
N GLU A 27 9.57 -5.74 32.48
CA GLU A 27 9.35 -4.33 32.85
C GLU A 27 8.13 -3.77 32.13
N GLU A 28 7.97 -4.10 30.85
CA GLU A 28 6.77 -3.74 30.08
C GLU A 28 5.51 -4.30 30.72
N GLN A 29 5.50 -5.57 31.12
CA GLN A 29 4.35 -6.16 31.81
C GLN A 29 4.07 -5.49 33.16
N ALA A 30 5.12 -5.11 33.90
CA ALA A 30 4.96 -4.40 35.16
C ALA A 30 4.34 -3.01 34.95
N LEU A 31 4.85 -2.24 33.98
CA LEU A 31 4.33 -0.93 33.60
C LEU A 31 2.87 -1.01 33.15
N LEU A 32 2.53 -1.95 32.26
CA LEU A 32 1.16 -2.09 31.77
C LEU A 32 0.20 -2.47 32.90
N LYS A 33 0.64 -3.29 33.85
CA LYS A 33 -0.16 -3.66 35.03
C LYS A 33 -0.34 -2.49 35.99
N GLU A 34 0.69 -1.67 36.17
CA GLU A 34 0.64 -0.46 37.00
C GLU A 34 -0.30 0.58 36.39
N VAL A 35 -0.19 0.83 35.08
CA VAL A 35 -1.11 1.68 34.31
C VAL A 35 -2.55 1.17 34.43
N GLU A 36 -2.78 -0.15 34.29
CA GLU A 36 -4.09 -0.77 34.51
C GLU A 36 -4.58 -0.61 35.96
N GLY A 37 -3.66 -0.61 36.93
CA GLY A 37 -3.91 -0.35 38.34
C GLY A 37 -4.46 1.05 38.59
N PHE A 38 -3.91 2.08 37.95
CA PHE A 38 -4.40 3.47 38.07
C PHE A 38 -5.85 3.61 37.63
N PHE A 39 -6.26 2.89 36.58
CA PHE A 39 -7.65 2.86 36.14
C PHE A 39 -8.55 2.10 37.12
N ALA A 40 -8.06 0.99 37.68
CA ALA A 40 -8.80 0.18 38.65
C ALA A 40 -9.04 0.93 39.97
N GLU A 41 -8.06 1.70 40.46
CA GLU A 41 -8.19 2.53 41.68
C GLU A 41 -9.29 3.59 41.57
N VAL A 42 -9.51 4.09 40.36
CA VAL A 42 -10.55 5.07 40.04
C VAL A 42 -11.93 4.41 39.81
N GLY A 43 -12.00 3.07 39.77
CA GLY A 43 -13.23 2.34 39.46
C GLY A 43 -13.59 2.39 37.98
N ALA A 44 -12.62 2.67 37.10
CA ALA A 44 -12.86 2.71 35.67
C ALA A 44 -13.11 1.31 35.11
N LYS A 45 -14.10 1.18 34.23
CA LYS A 45 -14.44 -0.06 33.55
C LYS A 45 -13.71 -0.14 32.21
N GLN A 46 -12.93 -1.20 32.02
CA GLN A 46 -12.24 -1.45 30.76
C GLN A 46 -13.24 -1.89 29.68
N ILE A 47 -13.29 -1.17 28.56
CA ILE A 47 -14.11 -1.51 27.39
C ILE A 47 -13.27 -2.28 26.38
N ALA A 48 -12.10 -1.74 26.05
CA ALA A 48 -11.18 -2.35 25.10
C ALA A 48 -9.73 -1.91 25.40
N LYS A 49 -8.79 -2.78 25.02
CA LYS A 49 -7.35 -2.51 25.04
C LYS A 49 -6.81 -2.93 23.69
N ASP A 50 -6.03 -2.04 23.07
CA ASP A 50 -5.33 -2.31 21.82
C ASP A 50 -3.84 -2.02 22.01
N ALA A 51 -3.03 -3.07 21.97
CA ALA A 51 -1.58 -2.95 21.96
C ALA A 51 -1.12 -2.70 20.53
N TRP A 52 -0.93 -1.42 20.19
CA TRP A 52 -0.56 -1.00 18.83
C TRP A 52 0.90 -1.32 18.48
N GLY A 53 1.73 -1.54 19.50
CA GLY A 53 3.09 -2.05 19.39
C GLY A 53 4.13 -0.98 19.09
N ARG A 54 5.31 -1.42 18.63
CA ARG A 54 6.49 -0.57 18.41
C ARG A 54 6.36 0.31 17.17
N ARG A 55 6.70 1.58 17.32
CA ARG A 55 6.68 2.61 16.26
C ARG A 55 7.89 3.52 16.33
N GLY A 56 8.36 3.93 15.15
CA GLY A 56 9.29 5.06 15.04
C GLY A 56 8.58 6.38 15.29
N LEU A 57 9.18 7.23 16.12
CA LEU A 57 8.71 8.59 16.39
C LEU A 57 9.29 9.55 15.34
N ALA A 58 8.52 10.58 14.98
CA ALA A 58 8.97 11.58 14.00
C ALA A 58 10.16 12.42 14.51
N TYR A 59 10.28 12.56 15.83
CA TYR A 59 11.37 13.24 16.51
C TYR A 59 11.63 12.58 17.87
N PRO A 60 12.84 12.76 18.46
CA PRO A 60 13.16 12.14 19.75
C PRO A 60 12.29 12.69 20.88
N VAL A 61 11.68 11.80 21.66
CA VAL A 61 10.95 12.15 22.89
C VAL A 61 11.71 11.58 24.08
N GLU A 62 12.18 12.47 24.96
CA GLU A 62 13.04 12.09 26.09
C GLU A 62 14.27 11.24 25.68
N GLY A 63 14.81 11.52 24.49
CA GLY A 63 15.95 10.79 23.92
C GLY A 63 15.60 9.51 23.16
N ASN A 64 14.33 9.08 23.17
CA ASN A 64 13.88 7.89 22.45
C ASN A 64 13.43 8.25 21.04
N MET A 65 13.98 7.57 20.02
CA MET A 65 13.54 7.70 18.62
C MET A 65 12.39 6.76 18.26
N GLU A 66 12.10 5.81 19.13
CA GLU A 66 11.07 4.80 18.96
C GLU A 66 10.37 4.55 20.29
N GLY A 67 9.13 4.08 20.24
CA GLY A 67 8.38 3.73 21.43
C GLY A 67 7.22 2.80 21.13
N ASN A 68 6.67 2.22 22.19
CA ASN A 68 5.51 1.35 22.11
C ASN A 68 4.25 2.16 22.43
N PHE A 69 3.21 1.94 21.65
CA PHE A 69 1.89 2.53 21.88
C PHE A 69 0.91 1.49 22.38
N VAL A 70 0.14 1.87 23.40
CA VAL A 70 -1.05 1.14 23.83
C VAL A 70 -2.21 2.12 23.92
N ILE A 71 -3.35 1.71 23.38
CA ILE A 71 -4.57 2.50 23.36
C ILE A 71 -5.60 1.78 24.22
N TYR A 72 -6.13 2.51 25.19
CA TYR A 72 -7.13 2.02 26.10
C TYR A 72 -8.45 2.76 25.88
N TYR A 73 -9.54 2.02 26.00
CA TYR A 73 -10.88 2.57 26.09
C TYR A 73 -11.43 2.22 27.46
N TYR A 74 -11.58 3.24 28.29
CA TYR A 74 -12.13 3.12 29.64
C TYR A 74 -13.39 3.95 29.76
N GLU A 75 -14.35 3.41 30.49
CA GLU A 75 -15.53 4.11 30.96
C GLU A 75 -15.30 4.51 32.41
N MET A 76 -15.41 5.80 32.74
CA MET A 76 -15.20 6.29 34.10
C MET A 76 -15.99 7.57 34.38
N GLU A 77 -16.10 7.91 35.65
CA GLU A 77 -16.68 9.17 36.10
C GLU A 77 -15.78 10.36 35.70
N PRO A 78 -16.32 11.42 35.07
CA PRO A 78 -15.53 12.58 34.65
C PRO A 78 -14.78 13.28 35.80
N ALA A 79 -15.27 13.20 37.04
CA ALA A 79 -14.62 13.81 38.20
C ALA A 79 -13.25 13.19 38.50
N ARG A 80 -13.04 11.92 38.14
CA ARG A 80 -11.84 11.15 38.50
C ARG A 80 -10.77 11.17 37.41
N ILE A 81 -11.06 11.71 36.22
CA ILE A 81 -10.11 11.74 35.09
C ILE A 81 -8.79 12.45 35.43
N LYS A 82 -8.85 13.48 36.29
CA LYS A 82 -7.70 14.26 36.70
C LYS A 82 -6.72 13.45 37.55
N GLU A 83 -7.23 12.50 38.33
CA GLU A 83 -6.41 11.60 39.14
C GLU A 83 -5.60 10.66 38.24
N VAL A 84 -6.26 10.07 37.25
CA VAL A 84 -5.62 9.24 36.22
C VAL A 84 -4.56 10.02 35.45
N ASP A 85 -4.88 11.24 35.00
CA ASP A 85 -3.94 12.12 34.28
C ASP A 85 -2.68 12.41 35.10
N ASN A 86 -2.83 12.67 36.40
CA ASN A 86 -1.70 12.89 37.30
C ASN A 86 -0.88 11.62 37.50
N ASN A 87 -1.51 10.47 37.72
CA ASN A 87 -0.81 9.20 37.93
C ASN A 87 0.03 8.82 36.70
N LEU A 88 -0.55 8.95 35.49
CA LEU A 88 0.16 8.71 34.23
C LEU A 88 1.33 9.68 34.02
N ARG A 89 1.19 10.94 34.48
CA ARG A 89 2.26 11.94 34.38
C ARG A 89 3.41 11.71 35.37
N ILE A 90 3.13 11.12 36.53
CA ILE A 90 4.14 10.82 37.55
C ILE A 90 4.94 9.57 37.17
N GLU A 91 4.32 8.65 36.41
CA GLU A 91 4.94 7.41 36.00
C GLU A 91 6.11 7.64 35.04
N LYS A 92 7.32 7.29 35.49
CA LYS A 92 8.57 7.63 34.79
C LYS A 92 8.74 6.89 33.47
N ASN A 93 8.12 5.72 33.36
CA ASN A 93 8.22 4.91 32.14
C ASN A 93 7.13 5.27 31.11
N VAL A 94 6.33 6.31 31.36
CA VAL A 94 5.41 6.88 30.38
C VAL A 94 6.04 8.13 29.77
N LEU A 95 6.40 8.08 28.49
CA LEU A 95 7.00 9.23 27.79
C LEU A 95 5.96 10.31 27.47
N ARG A 96 4.74 9.88 27.13
CA ARG A 96 3.63 10.76 26.79
C ARG A 96 2.31 10.01 26.88
N HIS A 97 1.27 10.69 27.33
CA HIS A 97 -0.09 10.20 27.22
C HIS A 97 -1.00 11.26 26.60
N LEU A 98 -2.10 10.81 26.03
CA LEU A 98 -3.16 11.66 25.51
C LEU A 98 -4.51 11.06 25.90
N ILE A 99 -5.35 11.87 26.54
CA ILE A 99 -6.70 11.50 26.95
C ILE A 99 -7.66 12.30 26.07
N VAL A 100 -8.54 11.60 25.36
CA VAL A 100 -9.54 12.20 24.46
C VAL A 100 -10.92 11.67 24.81
N LYS A 101 -11.92 12.56 24.78
CA LYS A 101 -13.33 12.16 24.81
C LYS A 101 -13.79 11.91 23.37
N PRO A 102 -14.03 10.65 22.95
CA PRO A 102 -14.51 10.35 21.60
C PRO A 102 -15.90 10.96 21.37
N PRO A 103 -16.22 11.33 20.11
CA PRO A 103 -17.53 11.84 19.76
C PRO A 103 -18.61 10.76 19.90
N LYS A 104 -19.88 11.17 19.97
CA LYS A 104 -21.03 10.25 20.02
C LYS A 104 -21.04 9.37 18.77
N GLY A 105 -21.22 8.06 18.94
CA GLY A 105 -21.25 7.11 17.82
C GLY A 105 -19.86 6.72 17.29
N TYR A 106 -18.78 7.08 17.99
CA TYR A 106 -17.44 6.63 17.63
C TYR A 106 -17.34 5.10 17.70
N GLN A 107 -16.73 4.51 16.68
CA GLN A 107 -16.47 3.08 16.62
C GLN A 107 -15.07 2.81 17.16
N ILE A 108 -14.93 1.77 17.98
CA ILE A 108 -13.60 1.37 18.45
C ILE A 108 -12.75 0.99 17.24
N VAL A 109 -11.64 1.71 17.05
CA VAL A 109 -10.63 1.37 16.05
C VAL A 109 -9.60 0.46 16.71
N LYS A 110 -9.32 -0.67 16.05
CA LYS A 110 -8.17 -1.52 16.38
C LYS A 110 -7.01 -1.13 15.48
N TYR A 111 -6.20 -0.22 15.98
CA TYR A 111 -5.04 0.34 15.31
C TYR A 111 -4.01 -0.73 14.93
N SER A 112 -3.83 -1.75 15.77
CA SER A 112 -2.95 -2.89 15.46
C SER A 112 -3.38 -3.61 14.17
N GLU A 113 -4.64 -4.05 14.10
CA GLU A 113 -5.20 -4.77 12.93
C GLU A 113 -5.20 -3.90 11.67
N THR A 114 -5.63 -2.64 11.78
CA THR A 114 -5.64 -1.72 10.63
C THR A 114 -4.22 -1.48 10.09
N TYR A 115 -3.22 -1.46 10.97
CA TYR A 115 -1.85 -1.30 10.51
C TYR A 115 -1.31 -2.55 9.82
N GLU A 116 -1.64 -3.74 10.33
CA GLU A 116 -1.28 -4.99 9.64
C GLU A 116 -1.93 -5.09 8.26
N GLN A 117 -3.19 -4.69 8.14
CA GLN A 117 -3.89 -4.61 6.85
C GLN A 117 -3.17 -3.64 5.91
N TRP A 118 -2.89 -2.43 6.39
CA TRP A 118 -2.14 -1.43 5.61
C TRP A 118 -0.74 -1.91 5.21
N LEU A 119 -0.05 -2.66 6.06
CA LEU A 119 1.25 -3.27 5.73
C LEU A 119 1.14 -4.32 4.63
N LYS A 120 0.05 -5.10 4.60
CA LYS A 120 -0.22 -6.10 3.56
C LYS A 120 -0.64 -5.46 2.25
N GLU A 121 -1.41 -4.37 2.31
CA GLU A 121 -1.94 -3.65 1.16
C GLU A 121 -0.90 -2.71 0.54
N ARG A 122 0.04 -2.17 1.32
CA ARG A 122 1.16 -1.42 0.76
C ARG A 122 1.99 -2.34 -0.12
N GLU A 123 1.92 -2.15 -1.44
CA GLU A 123 2.93 -2.65 -2.36
C GLU A 123 4.31 -2.22 -1.83
N THR A 124 5.19 -3.19 -1.60
CA THR A 124 6.56 -2.86 -1.20
C THR A 124 7.23 -2.09 -2.33
N VAL A 125 8.19 -1.22 -2.01
CA VAL A 125 8.94 -0.43 -3.01
C VAL A 125 9.52 -1.34 -4.11
N ASP A 126 9.89 -2.57 -3.77
CA ASP A 126 10.37 -3.58 -4.71
C ASP A 126 9.28 -4.16 -5.62
N GLN A 127 8.06 -4.36 -5.13
CA GLN A 127 6.93 -4.75 -5.97
C GLN A 127 6.57 -3.64 -6.96
N VAL A 128 6.53 -2.39 -6.50
CA VAL A 128 6.31 -1.22 -7.39
C VAL A 128 7.39 -1.15 -8.47
N ARG A 129 8.67 -1.25 -8.09
CA ARG A 129 9.80 -1.26 -9.04
C ARG A 129 9.77 -2.44 -10.02
N SER A 130 9.30 -3.60 -9.59
CA SER A 130 9.21 -4.78 -10.46
C SER A 130 8.09 -4.62 -11.49
N ARG A 131 6.94 -4.08 -11.08
CA ARG A 131 5.84 -3.76 -12.00
C ARG A 131 6.24 -2.70 -13.01
N GLU A 132 6.92 -1.63 -12.59
CA GLU A 132 7.45 -0.60 -13.51
C GLU A 132 8.43 -1.19 -14.53
N LYS A 133 9.28 -2.14 -14.12
CA LYS A 133 10.19 -2.84 -15.04
C LYS A 133 9.42 -3.72 -16.02
N GLU A 134 8.42 -4.46 -15.56
CA GLU A 134 7.57 -5.29 -16.41
C GLU A 134 6.74 -4.47 -17.40
N GLU A 135 6.17 -3.34 -16.97
CA GLU A 135 5.44 -2.41 -17.83
C GLU A 135 6.37 -1.81 -18.89
N LYS A 136 7.57 -1.36 -18.52
CA LYS A 136 8.58 -0.89 -19.48
C LYS A 136 9.00 -1.98 -20.45
N LEU A 137 9.18 -3.22 -19.98
CA LEU A 137 9.53 -4.34 -20.83
C LEU A 137 8.40 -4.67 -21.82
N LYS A 138 7.14 -4.70 -21.35
CA LYS A 138 5.95 -4.88 -22.20
C LYS A 138 5.83 -3.77 -23.23
N GLU A 139 6.07 -2.52 -22.85
CA GLU A 139 6.04 -1.38 -23.77
C GLU A 139 7.15 -1.49 -24.83
N GLN A 140 8.36 -1.90 -24.43
CA GLN A 140 9.48 -2.15 -25.36
C GLN A 140 9.19 -3.31 -26.31
N VAL A 141 8.63 -4.42 -25.82
CA VAL A 141 8.24 -5.57 -26.63
C VAL A 141 7.13 -5.18 -27.60
N ALA A 142 6.12 -4.43 -27.17
CA ALA A 142 5.05 -3.93 -28.03
C ALA A 142 5.57 -2.96 -29.10
N LYS A 143 6.50 -2.05 -28.77
CA LYS A 143 7.16 -1.17 -29.75
C LYS A 143 7.98 -1.96 -30.76
N LYS A 144 8.76 -2.95 -30.32
CA LYS A 144 9.55 -3.82 -31.21
C LYS A 144 8.66 -4.66 -32.12
N ALA A 145 7.61 -5.29 -31.59
CA ALA A 145 6.64 -6.04 -32.38
C ALA A 145 5.95 -5.16 -33.44
N LYS A 146 5.55 -3.93 -33.08
CA LYS A 146 4.97 -2.96 -34.01
C LYS A 146 5.95 -2.53 -35.11
N GLN A 147 7.24 -2.37 -34.80
CA GLN A 147 8.28 -2.09 -35.79
C GLN A 147 8.51 -3.28 -36.72
N GLN A 148 8.52 -4.50 -36.18
CA GLN A 148 8.75 -5.72 -36.95
C GLN A 148 7.59 -6.00 -37.91
N ALA A 149 6.34 -5.80 -37.47
CA ALA A 149 5.15 -5.88 -38.32
C ALA A 149 5.17 -4.84 -39.46
N ARG A 150 5.56 -3.59 -39.17
CA ARG A 150 5.72 -2.55 -40.20
C ARG A 150 6.78 -2.91 -41.23
N ARG A 151 7.93 -3.47 -40.80
CA ARG A 151 9.00 -3.94 -41.71
C ARG A 151 8.54 -5.10 -42.57
N SER A 152 7.81 -6.07 -42.02
CA SER A 152 7.27 -7.18 -42.81
C SER A 152 6.18 -6.73 -43.79
N ASP A 153 5.38 -5.73 -43.45
CA ASP A 153 4.39 -5.14 -44.36
C ASP A 153 5.05 -4.34 -45.50
N GLU A 154 6.14 -3.62 -45.22
CA GLU A 154 6.95 -2.93 -46.24
C GLU A 154 7.64 -3.94 -47.18
N GLN A 155 8.20 -5.02 -46.64
CA GLN A 155 8.77 -6.11 -47.46
C GLN A 155 7.71 -6.81 -48.29
N ARG A 156 6.54 -7.15 -47.72
CA ARG A 156 5.41 -7.68 -48.49
C ARG A 156 4.98 -6.71 -49.59
N LYS A 157 4.93 -5.40 -49.33
CA LYS A 157 4.62 -4.39 -50.36
C LYS A 157 5.68 -4.32 -51.45
N GLN A 158 6.97 -4.43 -51.11
CA GLN A 158 8.07 -4.46 -52.07
C GLN A 158 8.04 -5.74 -52.92
N GLU A 159 7.84 -6.91 -52.32
CA GLU A 159 7.68 -8.19 -53.03
C GLU A 159 6.43 -8.17 -53.93
N THR A 160 5.30 -7.61 -53.47
CA THR A 160 4.11 -7.46 -54.31
C THR A 160 4.35 -6.49 -55.47
N HIS A 161 5.22 -5.50 -55.29
CA HIS A 161 5.59 -4.53 -56.32
C HIS A 161 6.63 -5.11 -57.32
N GLU A 162 7.51 -6.00 -56.87
CA GLU A 162 8.45 -6.76 -57.70
C GLU A 162 7.76 -7.85 -58.52
N VAL A 163 6.82 -8.59 -57.93
CA VAL A 163 6.01 -9.60 -58.64
C VAL A 163 5.06 -8.93 -59.66
N LYS A 164 4.67 -7.67 -59.43
CA LYS A 164 3.87 -6.85 -60.39
C LYS A 164 4.71 -6.02 -61.36
N LYS A 165 6.05 -6.04 -61.30
CA LYS A 165 6.84 -5.55 -62.44
C LYS A 165 6.61 -6.55 -63.58
N PRO A 166 6.08 -6.12 -64.74
CA PRO A 166 5.89 -7.05 -65.84
C PRO A 166 7.24 -7.67 -66.20
N MET A 167 7.30 -9.00 -66.18
CA MET A 167 8.44 -9.78 -66.60
C MET A 167 8.64 -9.53 -68.10
N VAL A 168 9.47 -8.53 -68.41
CA VAL A 168 10.05 -8.20 -69.71
C VAL A 168 9.15 -8.50 -70.93
N GLU A 169 8.10 -7.70 -71.11
CA GLU A 169 7.29 -7.67 -72.34
C GLU A 169 8.16 -7.44 -73.60
N GLY A 170 9.31 -6.76 -73.46
CA GLY A 170 10.23 -6.50 -74.59
C GLY A 170 11.06 -7.70 -75.06
N GLU A 171 11.23 -8.74 -74.24
CA GLU A 171 11.99 -9.95 -74.61
C GLU A 171 11.07 -11.06 -75.16
N LEU A 172 9.82 -11.12 -74.70
CA LEU A 172 8.79 -11.95 -75.33
C LEU A 172 8.39 -11.42 -76.71
N GLN A 173 8.25 -10.09 -76.88
CA GLN A 173 7.91 -9.50 -78.18
C GLN A 173 9.00 -9.75 -79.24
N LYS A 174 10.27 -9.60 -78.86
CA LYS A 174 11.42 -9.89 -79.73
C LYS A 174 11.57 -11.37 -80.08
N LYS A 175 11.13 -12.28 -79.20
CA LYS A 175 11.09 -13.72 -79.49
C LYS A 175 9.90 -14.10 -80.37
N LEU A 176 8.77 -13.41 -80.25
CA LEU A 176 7.58 -13.62 -81.07
C LEU A 176 7.79 -13.13 -82.52
N ASP A 177 8.35 -11.93 -82.69
CA ASP A 177 8.70 -11.39 -84.03
C ASP A 177 9.76 -12.24 -84.75
N LYS A 178 10.69 -12.83 -83.99
CA LYS A 178 11.71 -13.73 -84.55
C LYS A 178 11.14 -15.09 -84.96
N LEU A 179 10.07 -15.56 -84.32
CA LEU A 179 9.39 -16.82 -84.68
C LEU A 179 8.45 -16.64 -85.88
N ILE A 180 7.80 -15.47 -86.00
CA ILE A 180 6.89 -15.16 -87.12
C ILE A 180 7.67 -14.90 -88.42
N SER A 181 8.92 -14.42 -88.34
CA SER A 181 9.78 -14.16 -89.50
C SER A 181 10.38 -15.42 -90.14
N ASP A 182 10.47 -16.56 -89.44
CA ASP A 182 11.15 -17.77 -89.93
C ASP A 182 10.19 -18.79 -90.59
N ASP A 183 8.87 -18.60 -90.48
CA ASP A 183 7.86 -19.62 -90.90
C ASP A 183 6.96 -19.18 -92.07
N THR A 184 7.41 -18.27 -92.92
CA THR A 184 6.79 -18.04 -94.25
C THR A 184 7.77 -18.38 -95.37
N LEU A 185 7.79 -19.65 -95.74
CA LEU A 185 8.24 -20.16 -97.04
C LEU A 185 7.03 -20.78 -97.76
N ASP A 186 6.85 -20.37 -99.01
CA ASP A 186 6.07 -21.02 -100.08
C ASP A 186 4.58 -21.36 -99.82
N ILE A 187 3.70 -20.50 -100.36
CA ILE A 187 2.73 -20.77 -101.45
C ILE A 187 2.18 -19.43 -101.96
#